data_AF-A0A0J8SVI8-F1
#
_entry.id   AF-A0A0J8SVI8-F1
#
_cell.length_a   1.000
_cell.length_b   1.000
_cell.length_c   1.000
_cell.angle_alpha   90.00
_cell.angle_beta   90.00
_cell.angle_gamma   90.00
#
_symmetry.space_group_name_H-M   'P 1'
#
loop_
_entity.id
_entity.type
_entity.pdbx_description
1 polymer ?
#
loop_
_entity_poly.entity_id
_entity_poly.type
_entity_poly.pdbx_seq_one_letter_code
_entity_poly.pdbx_strand_id
1 'polypeptide(L)'
;MKFKQILQNSVLPFALFAGALSLLGCDQVSAPASYTEKPEQQDVAEEQTVVSENTEVQQSSADLKSGNMFYIVRDVADLQLKAGDYVTQLKQTQTELETAVSEKDTSQLQITAMQLQQQLKSFNQTLSGLNLKSQEVDQVRSNLMNANQQALASPFLNGQMDFSQVDFQKLEKQMGNIQSEMIKLAAMMIPEKQSQAAEQES
;
A
#
# COMPACT_ATOMS: atom_id res chain seq x y z
N MET A 1 -39.40 -38.36 35.62
CA MET A 1 -39.11 -38.49 34.18
C MET A 1 -37.61 -38.27 33.97
N LYS A 2 -36.90 -39.29 33.48
CA LYS A 2 -35.46 -39.23 33.18
C LYS A 2 -35.30 -38.95 31.69
N PHE A 3 -34.76 -37.78 31.31
CA PHE A 3 -34.34 -37.53 29.94
C PHE A 3 -32.85 -37.88 29.79
N LYS A 4 -32.61 -38.88 28.93
CA LYS A 4 -31.31 -39.46 28.59
C LYS A 4 -30.44 -38.44 27.88
N GLN A 5 -29.19 -38.34 28.33
CA GLN A 5 -28.09 -37.76 27.58
C GLN A 5 -27.79 -38.65 26.37
N ILE A 6 -27.71 -38.03 25.18
CA ILE A 6 -27.19 -38.67 23.97
C ILE A 6 -25.92 -37.90 23.62
N LEU A 7 -24.79 -38.39 24.13
CA LEU A 7 -23.46 -38.03 23.66
C LEU A 7 -22.99 -39.20 22.80
N GLN A 8 -23.09 -39.06 21.48
CA GLN A 8 -22.56 -40.04 20.53
C GLN A 8 -21.79 -39.34 19.41
N ASN A 9 -20.49 -39.65 19.40
CA ASN A 9 -19.58 -39.80 18.27
C ASN A 9 -19.65 -38.80 17.10
N SER A 10 -18.64 -37.95 17.01
CA SER A 10 -18.05 -37.62 15.72
C SER A 10 -16.53 -37.51 15.87
N VAL A 11 -15.84 -38.61 15.54
CA VAL A 11 -14.39 -38.61 15.31
C VAL A 11 -14.22 -38.31 13.83
N LEU A 12 -13.84 -37.06 13.52
CA LEU A 12 -13.45 -36.66 12.16
C LEU A 12 -11.99 -37.07 11.91
N PRO A 13 -11.69 -37.85 10.86
CA PRO A 13 -10.32 -38.11 10.45
C PRO A 13 -9.88 -36.98 9.52
N PHE A 14 -9.14 -36.00 10.04
CA PHE A 14 -8.43 -35.06 9.17
C PHE A 14 -7.05 -35.63 8.86
N ALA A 15 -6.84 -35.77 7.56
CA ALA A 15 -5.73 -36.42 6.91
C ALA A 15 -4.36 -35.86 7.33
N LEU A 16 -3.43 -36.79 7.52
CA LEU A 16 -2.00 -36.56 7.43
C LEU A 16 -1.68 -35.97 6.05
N PHE A 17 -1.33 -34.69 5.97
CA PHE A 17 -0.65 -34.13 4.80
C PHE A 17 0.85 -34.09 5.11
N ALA A 18 1.54 -35.15 4.68
CA ALA A 18 2.98 -35.30 4.78
C ALA A 18 3.63 -34.98 3.42
N GLY A 19 4.65 -34.10 3.46
CA GLY A 19 5.69 -33.96 2.43
C GLY A 19 5.27 -33.20 1.16
N ALA A 20 6.15 -32.51 0.43
CA ALA A 20 7.57 -32.32 0.58
C ALA A 20 7.96 -31.05 -0.19
N LEU A 21 8.99 -30.37 0.32
CA LEU A 21 9.75 -29.33 -0.39
C LEU A 21 10.20 -29.84 -1.76
N SER A 22 10.05 -29.02 -2.79
CA SER A 22 10.90 -29.09 -3.98
C SER A 22 11.35 -27.67 -4.33
N LEU A 23 12.49 -27.30 -3.76
CA LEU A 23 13.38 -26.28 -4.29
C LEU A 23 13.88 -26.78 -5.65
N LEU A 24 13.42 -26.18 -6.75
CA LEU A 24 14.18 -26.15 -7.99
C LEU A 24 14.69 -24.73 -8.19
N GLY A 25 15.86 -24.47 -7.62
CA GLY A 25 16.79 -23.51 -8.21
C GLY A 25 17.42 -24.18 -9.42
N CYS A 26 17.23 -23.61 -10.60
CA CYS A 26 18.09 -23.86 -11.75
C CYS A 26 19.03 -22.67 -11.89
N ASP A 27 20.16 -22.79 -11.21
CA ASP A 27 21.41 -22.14 -11.59
C ASP A 27 21.93 -22.85 -12.85
N GLN A 28 22.18 -22.11 -13.93
CA GLN A 28 23.17 -22.54 -14.91
C GLN A 28 23.79 -21.35 -15.65
N VAL A 29 25.00 -21.02 -15.19
CA VAL A 29 26.03 -20.26 -15.87
C VAL A 29 26.34 -20.83 -17.27
N SER A 30 26.55 -19.96 -18.25
CA SER A 30 27.65 -20.07 -19.23
C SER A 30 27.73 -18.80 -20.08
N ALA A 31 28.69 -17.95 -19.75
CA ALA A 31 29.25 -16.98 -20.69
C ALA A 31 30.11 -17.72 -21.74
N PRO A 32 30.21 -17.23 -22.97
CA PRO A 32 31.42 -17.40 -23.76
C PRO A 32 32.25 -16.11 -23.67
N ALA A 33 33.38 -16.22 -22.98
CA ALA A 33 34.49 -15.32 -23.19
C ALA A 33 35.29 -15.81 -24.41
N SER A 34 35.53 -14.93 -25.38
CA SER A 34 36.65 -15.04 -26.29
C SER A 34 37.33 -13.68 -26.38
N TYR A 35 38.41 -13.58 -25.62
CA TYR A 35 39.43 -12.55 -25.70
C TYR A 35 40.23 -12.75 -26.99
N THR A 36 40.62 -11.66 -27.65
CA THR A 36 41.95 -11.54 -28.27
C THR A 36 42.33 -10.05 -28.25
N GLU A 37 43.33 -9.75 -27.41
CA GLU A 37 44.18 -8.54 -27.35
C GLU A 37 44.86 -8.27 -28.72
N LYS A 38 45.47 -7.13 -29.12
CA LYS A 38 46.33 -6.12 -28.48
C LYS A 38 46.78 -5.09 -29.60
N PRO A 39 47.73 -4.14 -29.43
CA PRO A 39 47.59 -2.73 -29.00
C PRO A 39 48.29 -1.66 -29.92
N GLU A 40 48.41 -0.42 -29.38
CA GLU A 40 49.41 0.64 -29.64
C GLU A 40 49.28 1.45 -30.96
N GLN A 41 49.47 2.77 -31.08
CA GLN A 41 50.22 3.83 -30.38
C GLN A 41 49.64 5.19 -30.89
N GLN A 42 49.26 6.16 -30.06
CA GLN A 42 50.01 7.38 -29.70
C GLN A 42 50.52 8.24 -30.87
N ASP A 43 49.95 9.45 -31.02
CA ASP A 43 50.62 10.61 -31.61
C ASP A 43 50.19 11.90 -30.89
N VAL A 44 51.15 12.79 -30.64
CA VAL A 44 51.07 14.00 -29.82
C VAL A 44 51.52 15.19 -30.66
N ALA A 45 50.73 16.29 -30.67
CA ALA A 45 51.14 17.71 -30.73
C ALA A 45 49.89 18.57 -31.08
N GLU A 46 49.31 19.31 -30.11
CA GLU A 46 49.52 20.74 -29.84
C GLU A 46 49.19 21.69 -31.02
N GLU A 47 48.13 22.49 -30.91
CA GLU A 47 48.22 23.96 -30.72
C GLU A 47 46.83 24.58 -30.45
N GLN A 48 46.83 25.66 -29.67
CA GLN A 48 45.70 26.42 -29.13
C GLN A 48 44.79 27.04 -30.19
N THR A 49 43.48 27.14 -29.89
CA THR A 49 42.75 28.40 -30.05
C THR A 49 41.55 28.43 -29.12
N VAL A 50 41.49 29.51 -28.34
CA VAL A 50 40.44 29.86 -27.40
C VAL A 50 39.20 30.32 -28.18
N VAL A 51 38.08 29.61 -28.05
CA VAL A 51 36.75 30.22 -28.20
C VAL A 51 35.89 29.70 -27.05
N SER A 52 35.68 30.56 -26.07
CA SER A 52 34.61 30.41 -25.09
C SER A 52 33.27 30.47 -25.83
N GLU A 53 32.69 29.31 -26.11
CA GLU A 53 31.23 29.20 -26.11
C GLU A 53 30.84 28.67 -24.74
N ASN A 54 30.25 29.57 -23.96
CA ASN A 54 29.45 29.23 -22.80
C ASN A 54 28.25 28.44 -23.32
N THR A 55 28.42 27.15 -23.58
CA THR A 55 27.31 26.22 -23.67
C THR A 55 26.73 26.18 -22.27
N GLU A 56 25.79 27.09 -22.02
CA GLU A 56 24.68 26.80 -21.12
C GLU A 56 24.16 25.45 -21.58
N VAL A 57 24.61 24.39 -20.91
CA VAL A 57 23.79 23.22 -20.69
C VAL A 57 22.66 23.77 -19.84
N GLN A 58 21.69 24.40 -20.50
CA GLN A 58 20.31 24.30 -20.11
C GLN A 58 20.12 22.80 -19.89
N GLN A 59 20.25 22.40 -18.63
CA GLN A 59 19.46 21.31 -18.11
C GLN A 59 18.06 21.73 -18.48
N SER A 60 17.62 21.26 -19.64
CA SER A 60 16.23 21.09 -19.94
C SER A 60 15.73 20.32 -18.73
N SER A 61 15.13 21.08 -17.80
CA SER A 61 14.15 20.59 -16.86
C SER A 61 13.05 20.05 -17.76
N ALA A 62 13.32 18.86 -18.29
CA ALA A 62 12.42 18.11 -19.12
C ALA A 62 11.27 17.81 -18.19
N ASP A 63 10.23 18.59 -18.39
CA ASP A 63 8.94 18.58 -17.74
C ASP A 63 8.23 17.27 -18.13
N LEU A 64 8.79 16.15 -17.68
CA LEU A 64 8.40 14.77 -18.01
C LEU A 64 8.22 13.96 -16.72
N LYS A 65 7.75 14.60 -15.64
CA LYS A 65 7.40 13.91 -14.38
C LYS A 65 6.04 13.22 -14.46
N SER A 66 5.11 13.73 -15.26
CA SER A 66 3.88 13.01 -15.63
C SER A 66 4.14 12.09 -16.83
N GLY A 67 3.64 10.87 -16.77
CA GLY A 67 3.64 9.90 -17.87
C GLY A 67 4.92 9.07 -18.02
N ASN A 68 5.94 9.29 -17.18
CA ASN A 68 7.12 8.43 -17.18
C ASN A 68 6.83 7.12 -16.43
N MET A 69 6.59 6.04 -17.18
CA MET A 69 6.24 4.73 -16.65
C MET A 69 7.29 4.16 -15.67
N PHE A 70 8.58 4.46 -15.83
CA PHE A 70 9.60 4.01 -14.90
C PHE A 70 9.39 4.61 -13.50
N TYR A 71 9.13 5.93 -13.43
CA TYR A 71 8.87 6.58 -12.15
C TYR A 71 7.53 6.13 -11.56
N ILE A 72 6.50 5.94 -12.38
CA ILE A 72 5.21 5.42 -11.91
C ILE A 72 5.40 4.05 -11.26
N VAL A 73 6.02 3.08 -11.95
CA VAL A 73 6.19 1.71 -11.41
C VAL A 73 7.05 1.71 -10.16
N ARG A 74 8.17 2.45 -10.16
CA ARG A 74 9.03 2.58 -8.97
C ARG A 74 8.28 3.17 -7.79
N ASP A 75 7.52 4.24 -8.01
CA ASP A 75 6.84 4.97 -6.95
C ASP A 75 5.62 4.21 -6.42
N VAL A 76 4.90 3.51 -7.30
CA VAL A 76 3.87 2.54 -6.90
C VAL A 76 4.48 1.44 -6.05
N ALA A 77 5.68 0.95 -6.38
CA ALA A 77 6.38 -0.03 -5.56
C ALA A 77 6.82 0.57 -4.20
N ASP A 78 7.37 1.79 -4.15
CA ASP A 78 7.74 2.42 -2.86
C ASP A 78 6.51 2.65 -1.97
N LEU A 79 5.40 3.11 -2.56
CA LEU A 79 4.12 3.22 -1.88
C LEU A 79 3.64 1.87 -1.33
N GLN A 80 3.66 0.81 -2.14
CA GLN A 80 3.26 -0.53 -1.69
C GLN A 80 4.20 -1.11 -0.63
N LEU A 81 5.51 -0.93 -0.77
CA LEU A 81 6.49 -1.47 0.17
C LEU A 81 6.40 -0.81 1.55
N LYS A 82 6.17 0.51 1.60
CA LYS A 82 6.13 1.26 2.87
C LYS A 82 4.74 1.32 3.47
N ALA A 83 3.71 1.32 2.63
CA ALA A 83 2.33 1.54 3.07
C ALA A 83 1.40 0.35 2.83
N GLY A 84 1.78 -0.70 2.09
CA GLY A 84 0.88 -1.80 1.72
C GLY A 84 0.20 -2.49 2.92
N ASP A 85 0.90 -2.62 4.05
CA ASP A 85 0.37 -3.27 5.25
C ASP A 85 -0.80 -2.52 5.90
N TYR A 86 -0.96 -1.22 5.62
CA TYR A 86 -2.07 -0.44 6.17
C TYR A 86 -3.42 -0.94 5.66
N VAL A 87 -3.51 -1.52 4.45
CA VAL A 87 -4.77 -2.13 3.98
C VAL A 87 -5.19 -3.28 4.90
N THR A 88 -4.23 -4.13 5.29
CA THR A 88 -4.49 -5.26 6.18
C THR A 88 -4.86 -4.79 7.57
N GLN A 89 -4.13 -3.81 8.11
CA GLN A 89 -4.40 -3.23 9.43
C GLN A 89 -5.79 -2.57 9.49
N LEU A 90 -6.15 -1.79 8.46
CA LEU A 90 -7.46 -1.14 8.37
C LEU A 90 -8.60 -2.16 8.29
N LYS A 91 -8.45 -3.26 7.54
CA LYS A 91 -9.45 -4.34 7.47
C LYS A 91 -9.62 -5.06 8.80
N GLN A 92 -8.52 -5.33 9.49
CA GLN A 92 -8.57 -5.94 10.81
C GLN A 92 -9.30 -5.03 11.80
N THR A 93 -8.92 -3.76 11.86
CA THR A 93 -9.53 -2.79 12.77
C THR A 93 -10.99 -2.47 12.41
N GLN A 94 -11.35 -2.51 11.12
CA GLN A 94 -12.76 -2.48 10.70
C GLN A 94 -13.55 -3.64 11.32
N THR A 95 -13.01 -4.85 11.24
CA THR A 95 -13.68 -6.05 11.74
C THR A 95 -13.85 -5.97 13.27
N GLU A 96 -12.81 -5.52 13.98
CA GLU A 96 -12.85 -5.29 15.42
C GLU A 96 -13.88 -4.20 15.82
N LEU A 97 -14.04 -3.14 15.01
CA LEU A 97 -15.05 -2.12 15.22
C LEU A 97 -16.47 -2.68 15.03
N GLU A 98 -16.68 -3.46 13.98
CA GLU A 98 -17.96 -4.13 13.70
C GLU A 98 -18.36 -5.07 14.83
N THR A 99 -17.42 -5.88 15.32
CA THR A 99 -17.64 -6.75 16.48
C THR A 99 -17.99 -5.95 17.72
N ALA A 100 -17.22 -4.91 18.06
CA ALA A 100 -17.46 -4.10 19.25
C ALA A 100 -18.83 -3.41 19.24
N VAL A 101 -19.25 -2.92 18.07
CA VAL A 101 -20.60 -2.33 17.90
C VAL A 101 -21.68 -3.41 18.04
N SER A 102 -21.52 -4.55 17.37
CA SER A 102 -22.52 -5.62 17.40
C SER A 102 -22.70 -6.23 18.79
N GLU A 103 -21.62 -6.36 19.56
CA GLU A 103 -21.63 -6.89 20.93
C GLU A 103 -21.98 -5.82 21.97
N LYS A 104 -22.08 -4.56 21.55
CA LYS A 104 -22.29 -3.39 22.42
C LYS A 104 -21.20 -3.24 23.49
N ASP A 105 -19.98 -3.64 23.16
CA ASP A 105 -18.82 -3.52 24.05
C ASP A 105 -18.19 -2.13 23.92
N THR A 106 -18.52 -1.24 24.86
CA THR A 106 -18.01 0.13 24.88
C THR A 106 -16.51 0.21 25.13
N SER A 107 -15.95 -0.74 25.88
CA SER A 107 -14.52 -0.78 26.19
C SER A 107 -13.72 -1.17 24.94
N GLN A 108 -14.13 -2.26 24.29
CA GLN A 108 -13.50 -2.70 23.05
C GLN A 108 -13.68 -1.65 21.95
N LEU A 109 -14.85 -1.03 21.84
CA LEU A 109 -15.11 0.03 20.87
C LEU A 109 -14.15 1.22 21.06
N GLN A 110 -13.94 1.66 22.29
CA GLN A 110 -13.01 2.75 22.59
C GLN A 110 -11.56 2.38 22.25
N ILE A 111 -11.12 1.17 22.62
CA ILE A 111 -9.78 0.66 22.31
C ILE A 111 -9.57 0.62 20.79
N THR A 112 -10.51 0.02 20.07
CA THR A 112 -10.41 -0.11 18.62
C THR A 112 -10.49 1.25 17.91
N ALA A 113 -11.29 2.20 18.41
CA ALA A 113 -11.32 3.58 17.89
C ALA A 113 -9.96 4.28 18.05
N MET A 114 -9.32 4.14 19.22
CA MET A 114 -7.98 4.68 19.46
C MET A 114 -6.93 4.02 18.56
N GLN A 115 -7.04 2.72 18.35
CA GLN A 115 -6.18 1.97 17.43
C GLN A 115 -6.33 2.48 15.99
N LEU A 116 -7.56 2.65 15.50
CA LEU A 116 -7.83 3.21 14.17
C LEU A 116 -7.25 4.62 14.03
N GLN A 117 -7.48 5.48 15.03
CA GLN A 117 -6.93 6.83 15.05
C GLN A 117 -5.40 6.83 14.94
N GLN A 118 -4.73 5.97 15.70
CA GLN A 118 -3.27 5.86 15.67
C GLN A 118 -2.78 5.31 14.32
N GLN A 119 -3.43 4.28 13.77
CA GLN A 119 -3.10 3.72 12.45
C GLN A 119 -3.18 4.79 11.36
N LEU A 120 -4.27 5.57 11.30
CA LEU A 120 -4.43 6.64 10.30
C LEU A 120 -3.37 7.75 10.44
N LYS A 121 -2.98 8.11 11.68
CA LYS A 121 -1.89 9.07 11.92
C LYS A 121 -0.55 8.53 11.45
N SER A 122 -0.20 7.29 11.83
CA SER A 122 1.03 6.61 11.39
C SER A 122 1.05 6.46 9.87
N PHE A 123 -0.11 6.19 9.25
CA PHE A 123 -0.24 6.09 7.82
C PHE A 123 0.08 7.44 7.15
N ASN A 124 -0.50 8.54 7.63
CA ASN A 124 -0.17 9.88 7.14
C ASN A 124 1.31 10.24 7.28
N GLN A 125 1.95 9.86 8.39
CA GLN A 125 3.40 10.04 8.57
C GLN A 125 4.19 9.24 7.55
N THR A 126 3.81 7.98 7.31
CA THR A 126 4.43 7.10 6.31
C THR A 126 4.29 7.68 4.90
N LEU A 127 3.08 8.10 4.53
CA LEU A 127 2.79 8.74 3.24
C LEU A 127 3.62 10.01 3.05
N SER A 128 3.70 10.87 4.06
CA SER A 128 4.47 12.12 4.01
C SER A 128 5.97 11.88 3.81
N GLY A 129 6.48 10.73 4.25
CA GLY A 129 7.89 10.33 4.10
C GLY A 129 8.25 9.72 2.74
N LEU A 130 7.28 9.54 1.84
CA LEU A 130 7.55 8.97 0.50
C LEU A 130 8.25 9.98 -0.41
N ASN A 131 9.31 9.53 -1.08
CA ASN A 131 10.08 10.34 -2.04
C ASN A 131 9.67 10.03 -3.48
N LEU A 132 8.43 10.39 -3.81
CA LEU A 132 7.83 10.13 -5.12
C LEU A 132 8.37 11.12 -6.17
N LYS A 133 8.54 10.66 -7.41
CA LYS A 133 8.91 11.49 -8.57
C LYS A 133 7.77 11.58 -9.60
N SER A 134 6.91 10.57 -9.69
CA SER A 134 5.70 10.55 -10.51
C SER A 134 4.63 11.44 -9.87
N GLN A 135 4.07 12.34 -10.67
CA GLN A 135 2.96 13.21 -10.23
C GLN A 135 1.68 12.41 -10.00
N GLU A 136 1.46 11.35 -10.77
CA GLU A 136 0.31 10.46 -10.64
C GLU A 136 0.29 9.78 -9.27
N VAL A 137 1.42 9.21 -8.86
CA VAL A 137 1.53 8.55 -7.55
C VAL A 137 1.51 9.59 -6.42
N ASP A 138 2.08 10.77 -6.65
CA ASP A 138 2.01 11.90 -5.70
C ASP A 138 0.56 12.37 -5.46
N GLN A 139 -0.27 12.39 -6.50
CA GLN A 139 -1.69 12.69 -6.40
C GLN A 139 -2.44 11.59 -5.62
N VAL A 140 -2.12 10.31 -5.85
CA VAL A 140 -2.68 9.20 -5.07
C VAL A 140 -2.32 9.33 -3.59
N ARG A 141 -1.04 9.61 -3.28
CA ARG A 141 -0.59 9.89 -1.90
C ARG A 141 -1.40 11.03 -1.28
N SER A 142 -1.59 12.13 -2.01
CA SER A 142 -2.33 13.29 -1.53
C SER A 142 -3.81 12.95 -1.26
N ASN A 143 -4.44 12.19 -2.14
CA ASN A 143 -5.82 11.72 -1.96
C ASN A 143 -5.97 10.80 -0.73
N LEU A 144 -5.01 9.88 -0.53
CA LEU A 144 -4.95 9.03 0.66
C LEU A 144 -4.83 9.85 1.94
N MET A 145 -3.91 10.83 1.97
CA MET A 145 -3.72 11.70 3.13
C MET A 145 -4.97 12.52 3.46
N ASN A 146 -5.64 13.06 2.44
CA ASN A 146 -6.89 13.81 2.61
C ASN A 146 -8.01 12.93 3.17
N ALA A 147 -8.19 11.72 2.62
CA ALA A 147 -9.19 10.78 3.11
C ALA A 147 -8.90 10.35 4.57
N ASN A 148 -7.64 10.07 4.92
CA ASN A 148 -7.23 9.81 6.30
C ASN A 148 -7.57 11.00 7.22
N GLN A 149 -7.29 12.22 6.78
CA GLN A 149 -7.55 13.42 7.57
C GLN A 149 -9.05 13.66 7.78
N GLN A 150 -9.87 13.34 6.77
CA GLN A 150 -11.32 13.40 6.87
C GLN A 150 -11.85 12.36 7.87
N ALA A 151 -11.35 11.12 7.83
CA ALA A 151 -11.70 10.09 8.81
C ALA A 151 -11.27 10.50 10.23
N LEU A 152 -10.05 11.00 10.40
CA LEU A 152 -9.52 11.50 11.67
C LEU A 152 -10.30 12.70 12.24
N ALA A 153 -10.92 13.51 11.38
CA ALA A 153 -11.75 14.63 11.80
C ALA A 153 -13.15 14.20 12.26
N SER A 154 -13.55 12.95 12.04
CA SER A 154 -14.85 12.45 12.46
C SER A 154 -15.02 12.51 13.99
N PRO A 155 -16.24 12.78 14.50
CA PRO A 155 -16.50 12.81 15.96
C PRO A 155 -16.08 11.53 16.69
N PHE A 156 -16.13 10.39 15.98
CA PHE A 156 -15.74 9.09 16.49
C PHE A 156 -14.23 9.00 16.79
N LEU A 157 -13.38 9.54 15.92
CA LEU A 157 -11.92 9.43 16.02
C LEU A 157 -11.23 10.66 16.59
N ASN A 158 -11.92 11.80 16.67
CA ASN A 158 -11.34 13.05 17.16
C ASN A 158 -11.54 13.26 18.69
N GLY A 159 -12.16 12.29 19.38
CA GLY A 159 -12.39 12.34 20.83
C GLY A 159 -13.62 13.14 21.27
N GLN A 160 -14.47 13.57 20.34
CA GLN A 160 -15.73 14.27 20.65
C GLN A 160 -16.89 13.34 20.99
N MET A 161 -16.72 12.03 20.84
CA MET A 161 -17.69 11.02 21.25
C MET A 161 -17.43 10.55 22.69
N ASP A 162 -18.46 10.62 23.53
CA ASP A 162 -18.44 10.00 24.85
C ASP A 162 -18.88 8.53 24.75
N PHE A 163 -17.91 7.61 24.86
CA PHE A 163 -18.13 6.16 24.78
C PHE A 163 -18.96 5.59 25.94
N SER A 164 -19.09 6.32 27.06
CA SER A 164 -19.88 5.89 28.22
C SER A 164 -21.39 6.13 28.05
N GLN A 165 -21.78 6.96 27.07
CA GLN A 165 -23.17 7.34 26.78
C GLN A 165 -23.54 7.04 25.32
N VAL A 166 -22.91 6.04 24.70
CA VAL A 166 -23.11 5.69 23.29
C VAL A 166 -24.54 5.21 23.05
N ASP A 167 -25.25 5.94 22.19
CA ASP A 167 -26.41 5.41 21.47
C ASP A 167 -25.92 4.49 20.35
N PHE A 168 -25.92 3.18 20.61
CA PHE A 168 -25.45 2.19 19.66
C PHE A 168 -26.26 2.16 18.35
N GLN A 169 -27.54 2.52 18.35
CA GLN A 169 -28.30 2.61 17.10
C GLN A 169 -27.84 3.78 16.25
N LYS A 170 -27.51 4.91 16.88
CA LYS A 170 -26.91 6.06 16.19
C LYS A 170 -25.49 5.74 15.73
N LEU A 171 -24.73 5.01 16.54
CA LEU A 171 -23.37 4.62 16.21
C LEU A 171 -23.32 3.63 15.04
N GLU A 172 -24.18 2.61 15.01
CA GLU A 172 -24.30 1.67 13.88
C GLU A 172 -24.50 2.42 12.56
N LYS A 173 -25.37 3.44 12.55
CA LYS A 173 -25.60 4.28 11.37
C LYS A 173 -24.36 5.11 10.99
N GLN A 174 -23.62 5.61 11.97
CA GLN A 174 -22.38 6.36 11.73
C GLN A 174 -21.22 5.45 11.32
N MET A 175 -21.24 4.17 11.72
CA MET A 175 -20.22 3.19 11.40
C MET A 175 -20.20 2.86 9.91
N GLY A 176 -21.35 2.90 9.22
CA GLY A 176 -21.40 2.77 7.76
C GLY A 176 -20.55 3.81 7.02
N ASN A 177 -20.49 5.05 7.52
CA ASN A 177 -19.63 6.08 6.94
C ASN A 177 -18.14 5.78 7.17
N ILE A 178 -17.79 5.29 8.37
CA ILE A 178 -16.41 4.94 8.72
C ILE A 178 -15.94 3.74 7.88
N GLN A 179 -16.78 2.71 7.74
CA GLN A 179 -16.53 1.56 6.85
C GLN A 179 -16.33 1.99 5.40
N SER A 180 -17.18 2.88 4.89
CA SER A 180 -17.06 3.38 3.52
C SER A 180 -15.74 4.12 3.29
N GLU A 181 -15.32 4.98 4.21
CA GLU A 181 -14.03 5.68 4.11
C GLU A 181 -12.85 4.70 4.23
N MET A 182 -12.91 3.69 5.10
CA MET A 182 -11.87 2.65 5.18
C MET A 182 -11.77 1.82 3.89
N ILE A 183 -12.89 1.47 3.27
CA ILE A 183 -12.91 0.77 1.99
C ILE A 183 -12.32 1.66 0.88
N LYS A 184 -12.67 2.94 0.85
CA LYS A 184 -12.14 3.91 -0.11
C LYS A 184 -10.62 4.08 0.05
N LEU A 185 -10.13 4.13 1.29
CA LEU A 185 -8.70 4.13 1.60
C LEU A 185 -8.02 2.87 1.08
N ALA A 186 -8.58 1.69 1.38
CA ALA A 186 -8.04 0.42 0.91
C ALA A 186 -8.03 0.32 -0.63
N ALA A 187 -9.10 0.77 -1.29
CA ALA A 187 -9.21 0.75 -2.75
C ALA A 187 -8.14 1.62 -3.43
N MET A 188 -7.87 2.81 -2.89
CA MET A 188 -6.81 3.69 -3.43
C MET A 188 -5.39 3.11 -3.29
N MET A 189 -5.18 2.13 -2.42
CA MET A 189 -3.88 1.47 -2.21
C MET A 189 -3.68 0.22 -3.07
N ILE A 190 -4.77 -0.36 -3.57
CA ILE A 190 -4.71 -1.49 -4.47
C ILE A 190 -4.46 -0.93 -5.87
N PRO A 191 -3.35 -1.25 -6.54
CA PRO A 191 -3.16 -0.82 -7.91
C PRO A 191 -4.29 -1.37 -8.78
N GLU A 192 -5.19 -0.49 -9.20
CA GLU A 192 -6.16 -0.77 -10.26
C GLU A 192 -5.35 -1.24 -11.47
N LYS A 193 -5.41 -2.54 -11.80
CA LYS A 193 -4.96 -2.99 -13.11
C LYS A 193 -5.77 -2.19 -14.11
N GLN A 194 -5.14 -1.23 -14.79
CA GLN A 194 -5.77 -0.45 -15.84
C GLN A 194 -6.49 -1.42 -16.78
N SER A 195 -7.81 -1.48 -16.65
CA SER A 195 -8.67 -2.10 -17.64
C SER A 195 -8.77 -1.09 -18.79
N GLN A 196 -7.68 -0.93 -19.52
CA GLN A 196 -7.74 -0.51 -20.91
C GLN A 196 -7.98 -1.77 -21.74
N ALA A 197 -9.23 -2.22 -21.73
CA ALA A 197 -9.85 -2.81 -22.90
C ALA A 197 -10.82 -1.73 -23.42
N ALA A 198 -10.27 -0.61 -23.88
CA ALA A 198 -10.99 0.29 -24.75
C ALA A 198 -10.68 -0.13 -26.18
N GLU A 199 -11.69 -0.67 -26.85
CA GLU A 199 -11.96 -0.51 -28.28
C GLU A 199 -10.75 -0.49 -29.23
N GLN A 200 -10.48 -1.66 -29.82
CA GLN A 200 -9.98 -1.91 -31.19
C GLN A 200 -10.14 -3.44 -31.33
N GLU A 201 -10.98 -4.01 -32.19
CA GLU A 201 -11.29 -3.75 -33.60
C GLU A 201 -12.81 -3.99 -33.80
N SER A 202 -13.54 -3.08 -34.45
CA SER A 202 -13.74 -2.95 -35.90
C SER A 202 -14.59 -4.05 -36.54
#